data_AF-A0A948EEN0-F1
#
_entry.id   AF-A0A948EEN0-F1
#
_cell.length_a   1.000
_cell.length_b   1.000
_cell.length_c   1.000
_cell.angle_alpha   90.00
_cell.angle_beta   90.00
_cell.angle_gamma   90.00
#
_symmetry.space_group_name_H-M   'P 1'
#
loop_
_entity.id
_entity.type
_entity.pdbx_description
1 polymer ?
#
loop_
_entity_poly.entity_id
_entity_poly.type
_entity_poly.pdbx_seq_one_letter_code
_entity_poly.pdbx_strand_id
1 'polypeptide(L)'
;MPKTKNKKEYILLDTNMYHGFFVDDDFEKTILPIFKKIHLAGYHFLIPQQIVDEINRNRYSSWAKYKNTNLIKTLEAIVLCIEKDEIKDLSNTSKLKKQINTKIDKLKKEDLKSYKTMTSPKAENVINSLLEISILIPDNIKIVEAVTLRKIKGNPPLDKNGGEDKSCDRYIWESVLNYFNESNIRRPKLFLFTKNNSDWCIKTNESKHILNPFLVNEFKLKFNGYLIWSNDLKDLPKISEKDKKSVEKIEIELKEKEILEKIQSIIAERLRISNSWGNTDKIIIKILPYIKDFNSNTISEILKASIENQDYSLGPYNQVIDASKAKLLFIALYNRSKEIDFSLSEWKSFYLSLDE
;
A
#
# COMPACT_ATOMS: atom_id res chain seq x y z
N MET A 1 28.69 -40.43 -8.11
CA MET A 1 28.23 -39.15 -7.53
C MET A 1 27.47 -38.37 -8.59
N PRO A 2 26.18 -38.03 -8.40
CA PRO A 2 25.48 -37.19 -9.35
C PRO A 2 26.04 -35.77 -9.22
N LYS A 3 26.62 -35.25 -10.31
CA LYS A 3 26.97 -33.82 -10.43
C LYS A 3 25.67 -33.03 -10.36
N THR A 4 25.31 -32.54 -9.18
CA THR A 4 24.33 -31.47 -9.04
C THR A 4 24.89 -30.27 -9.81
N LYS A 5 24.49 -30.13 -11.07
CA LYS A 5 24.64 -28.86 -11.79
C LYS A 5 23.97 -27.84 -10.89
N ASN A 6 24.74 -26.98 -10.23
CA ASN A 6 24.24 -25.82 -9.50
C ASN A 6 23.44 -24.98 -10.50
N LYS A 7 22.13 -25.26 -10.62
CA LYS A 7 21.20 -24.37 -11.28
C LYS A 7 21.15 -23.16 -10.36
N LYS A 8 21.77 -22.07 -10.81
CA LYS A 8 21.72 -20.81 -10.07
C LYS A 8 20.30 -20.27 -10.22
N GLU A 9 19.52 -20.41 -9.16
CA GLU A 9 18.14 -19.94 -9.06
C GLU A 9 18.13 -18.62 -8.29
N TYR A 10 17.50 -17.61 -8.87
CA TYR A 10 17.54 -16.24 -8.41
C TYR A 10 16.13 -15.74 -8.10
N ILE A 11 16.00 -14.90 -7.09
CA ILE A 11 14.73 -14.30 -6.69
C ILE A 11 14.91 -12.79 -6.72
N LEU A 12 14.12 -12.09 -7.53
CA LEU A 12 13.98 -10.64 -7.47
C LEU A 12 12.65 -10.34 -6.78
N LEU A 13 12.73 -9.67 -5.63
CA LEU A 13 11.55 -9.18 -4.91
C LEU A 13 11.50 -7.66 -5.05
N ASP A 14 10.44 -7.15 -5.67
CA ASP A 14 10.12 -5.73 -5.66
C ASP A 14 9.80 -5.28 -4.22
N THR A 15 10.14 -4.04 -3.85
CA THR A 15 9.90 -3.49 -2.52
C THR A 15 8.42 -3.61 -2.13
N ASN A 16 7.48 -3.45 -3.07
CA ASN A 16 6.04 -3.56 -2.81
C ASN A 16 5.58 -4.96 -2.33
N MET A 17 6.38 -6.00 -2.56
CA MET A 17 6.06 -7.36 -2.14
C MET A 17 6.15 -7.53 -0.64
N TYR A 18 7.09 -6.85 0.00
CA TYR A 18 7.40 -7.02 1.41
C TYR A 18 7.37 -5.72 2.22
N HIS A 19 7.14 -4.57 1.58
CA HIS A 19 7.07 -3.27 2.25
C HIS A 19 6.03 -3.22 3.38
N GLY A 20 4.82 -3.75 3.13
CA GLY A 20 3.74 -3.77 4.12
C GLY A 20 4.07 -4.59 5.37
N PHE A 21 5.03 -5.51 5.27
CA PHE A 21 5.44 -6.37 6.37
C PHE A 21 6.45 -5.70 7.28
N PHE A 22 7.21 -4.70 6.83
CA PHE A 22 8.10 -3.96 7.72
C PHE A 22 7.33 -3.23 8.82
N VAL A 23 6.03 -2.98 8.70
CA VAL A 23 5.27 -2.23 9.71
C VAL A 23 4.99 -3.08 10.96
N ASP A 24 5.03 -4.40 10.84
CA ASP A 24 4.55 -5.34 11.86
C ASP A 24 5.64 -6.39 12.22
N ASP A 25 5.62 -6.91 13.46
CA ASP A 25 6.52 -7.96 13.96
C ASP A 25 6.53 -9.24 13.08
N ASP A 26 5.53 -9.39 12.21
CA ASP A 26 5.34 -10.54 11.34
C ASP A 26 6.43 -10.72 10.29
N PHE A 27 7.07 -9.63 9.84
CA PHE A 27 8.22 -9.78 8.93
C PHE A 27 9.38 -10.48 9.64
N GLU A 28 9.72 -10.02 10.86
CA GLU A 28 10.81 -10.59 11.64
C GLU A 28 10.50 -12.03 12.06
N LYS A 29 9.28 -12.31 12.51
CA LYS A 29 8.90 -13.62 13.07
C LYS A 29 8.58 -14.67 12.00
N THR A 30 8.11 -14.25 10.82
CA THR A 30 7.61 -15.18 9.80
C THR A 30 8.37 -15.05 8.49
N ILE A 31 8.40 -13.86 7.88
CA ILE A 31 8.91 -13.69 6.51
C ILE A 31 10.44 -13.85 6.44
N LEU A 32 11.19 -13.17 7.31
CA LEU A 32 12.65 -13.22 7.32
C LEU A 32 13.18 -14.64 7.60
N PRO A 33 12.63 -15.43 8.55
CA PRO A 33 12.99 -16.84 8.71
C PRO A 33 12.74 -17.68 7.45
N ILE A 34 11.64 -17.42 6.74
CA ILE A 34 11.36 -18.10 5.46
C ILE A 34 12.41 -17.73 4.41
N PHE A 35 12.77 -16.45 4.29
CA PHE A 35 13.80 -16.01 3.36
C PHE A 35 15.16 -16.62 3.69
N LYS A 36 15.53 -16.70 4.97
CA LYS A 36 16.75 -17.40 5.43
C LYS A 36 16.73 -18.89 5.05
N LYS A 37 15.61 -19.59 5.22
CA LYS A 37 15.47 -21.00 4.77
C LYS A 37 15.64 -21.14 3.26
N ILE A 38 15.04 -20.24 2.48
CA ILE A 38 15.14 -20.23 1.01
C ILE A 38 16.58 -19.96 0.55
N HIS A 39 17.25 -19.00 1.19
CA HIS A 39 18.67 -18.74 0.97
C HIS A 39 19.54 -19.97 1.24
N LEU A 40 19.34 -20.63 2.41
CA LEU A 40 20.04 -21.87 2.77
C LEU A 40 19.74 -23.03 1.80
N ALA A 41 18.59 -23.01 1.12
CA ALA A 41 18.23 -23.97 0.08
C ALA A 41 18.93 -23.70 -1.27
N GLY A 42 19.77 -22.66 -1.36
CA GLY A 42 20.59 -22.33 -2.54
C GLY A 42 19.98 -21.31 -3.50
N TYR A 43 18.93 -20.60 -3.09
CA TYR A 43 18.35 -19.50 -3.88
C TYR A 43 19.05 -18.19 -3.54
N HIS A 44 19.26 -17.35 -4.55
CA HIS A 44 19.93 -16.07 -4.39
C HIS A 44 18.94 -14.91 -4.55
N PHE A 45 18.70 -14.16 -3.48
CA PHE A 45 17.93 -12.92 -3.53
C PHE A 45 18.76 -11.83 -4.23
N LEU A 46 18.22 -11.20 -5.27
CA LEU A 46 18.83 -10.09 -5.97
C LEU A 46 18.20 -8.80 -5.48
N ILE A 47 19.02 -7.85 -5.02
CA ILE A 47 18.56 -6.53 -4.58
C ILE A 47 19.36 -5.46 -5.33
N PRO A 48 18.81 -4.90 -6.42
CA PRO A 48 19.35 -3.70 -7.05
C PRO A 48 19.42 -2.50 -6.10
N GLN A 49 20.37 -1.60 -6.33
CA GLN A 49 20.54 -0.37 -5.53
C GLN A 49 19.23 0.42 -5.41
N GLN A 50 18.43 0.51 -6.46
CA GLN A 50 17.12 1.16 -6.43
C GLN A 50 16.18 0.58 -5.35
N ILE A 51 16.19 -0.74 -5.14
CA ILE A 51 15.40 -1.40 -4.09
C ILE A 51 15.98 -1.08 -2.71
N VAL A 52 17.31 -1.04 -2.56
CA VAL A 52 17.96 -0.60 -1.32
C VAL A 52 17.53 0.83 -0.97
N ASP A 53 17.51 1.73 -1.95
CA ASP A 53 17.12 3.11 -1.76
C ASP A 53 15.63 3.23 -1.40
N GLU A 54 14.77 2.40 -1.98
CA GLU A 54 13.35 2.33 -1.61
C GLU A 54 13.15 1.84 -0.18
N ILE A 55 13.85 0.78 0.22
CA ILE A 55 13.86 0.31 1.62
C ILE A 55 14.29 1.45 2.54
N ASN A 56 15.37 2.17 2.21
CA ASN A 56 15.92 3.24 3.04
C ASN A 56 15.05 4.51 3.08
N ARG A 57 14.36 4.85 2.00
CA ARG A 57 13.36 5.93 1.99
C ARG A 57 12.16 5.57 2.84
N ASN A 58 11.73 4.31 2.78
CA ASN A 58 10.51 3.87 3.40
C ASN A 58 10.67 3.42 4.86
N ARG A 59 11.88 3.05 5.30
CA ARG A 59 12.15 2.53 6.66
C ARG A 59 11.60 3.37 7.81
N TYR A 60 11.35 4.66 7.61
CA TYR A 60 10.75 5.55 8.62
C TYR A 60 9.29 5.92 8.35
N SER A 61 8.80 5.80 7.11
CA SER A 61 7.43 6.16 6.77
C SER A 61 6.45 5.04 7.12
N SER A 62 6.85 3.77 6.94
CA SER A 62 6.00 2.61 7.22
C SER A 62 5.78 2.40 8.73
N TRP A 63 6.80 2.67 9.55
CA TRP A 63 6.75 2.49 11.01
C TRP A 63 6.15 3.68 11.76
N ALA A 64 6.05 4.85 11.11
CA ALA A 64 5.50 6.04 11.71
C ALA A 64 3.98 6.06 11.58
N LYS A 65 3.26 5.27 12.40
CA LYS A 65 1.89 5.66 12.76
C LYS A 65 2.01 6.89 13.64
N TYR A 66 1.91 8.10 13.09
CA TYR A 66 2.03 9.34 13.88
C TYR A 66 1.33 9.18 15.23
N LYS A 67 2.04 9.34 16.36
CA LYS A 67 1.42 9.27 17.68
C LYS A 67 0.25 10.26 17.76
N ASN A 68 0.37 11.34 17.01
CA ASN A 68 -0.62 12.38 16.83
C ASN A 68 -1.47 12.22 15.56
N THR A 69 -1.58 11.04 14.91
CA THR A 69 -2.34 10.85 13.65
C THR A 69 -3.74 11.45 13.74
N ASN A 70 -4.46 11.19 14.84
CA ASN A 70 -5.82 11.71 15.03
C ASN A 70 -5.82 13.23 15.15
N LEU A 71 -4.91 13.80 15.94
CA LEU A 71 -4.77 15.25 16.10
C LEU A 71 -4.37 15.94 14.78
N ILE A 72 -3.47 15.34 14.00
CA ILE A 72 -3.05 15.83 12.69
C ILE A 72 -4.25 15.83 11.73
N LYS A 73 -5.02 14.72 11.67
CA LYS A 73 -6.22 14.64 10.83
C LYS A 73 -7.28 15.67 11.23
N THR A 74 -7.51 15.87 12.53
CA THR A 74 -8.42 16.91 13.02
C THR A 74 -7.95 18.30 12.59
N LEU A 75 -6.66 18.60 12.70
CA LEU A 75 -6.10 19.89 12.29
C LEU A 75 -6.16 20.10 10.76
N GLU A 76 -5.92 19.05 9.98
CA GLU A 76 -6.06 19.08 8.50
C GLU A 76 -7.52 19.31 8.08
N ALA A 77 -8.48 18.70 8.78
CA ALA A 77 -9.91 18.95 8.56
C ALA A 77 -10.30 20.41 8.87
N ILE A 78 -9.77 21.00 9.95
CA ILE A 78 -10.01 22.42 10.28
C ILE A 78 -9.46 23.34 9.17
N VAL A 79 -8.30 23.01 8.58
CA VAL A 79 -7.74 23.78 7.45
C VAL A 79 -8.66 23.71 6.23
N LEU A 80 -9.20 22.54 5.91
CA LEU A 80 -10.16 22.35 4.82
C LEU A 80 -11.45 23.16 5.03
N CYS A 81 -12.00 23.20 6.24
CA CYS A 81 -13.18 24.02 6.55
C CYS A 81 -12.90 25.52 6.42
N ILE A 82 -11.69 25.97 6.77
CA ILE A 82 -11.26 27.36 6.55
C ILE A 82 -11.13 27.67 5.05
N GLU A 83 -10.64 26.73 4.24
CA GLU A 83 -10.48 26.90 2.78
C GLU A 83 -11.80 26.92 2.02
N LYS A 84 -12.83 26.26 2.55
CA LYS A 84 -14.18 26.19 1.96
C LYS A 84 -15.12 27.34 2.38
N ASP A 85 -14.63 28.33 3.14
CA ASP A 85 -15.43 29.41 3.74
C ASP A 85 -16.63 28.92 4.59
N GLU A 86 -16.55 27.69 5.10
CA GLU A 86 -17.59 27.10 5.97
C GLU A 86 -17.61 27.76 7.36
N ILE A 87 -16.55 28.48 7.72
CA ILE A 87 -16.47 29.30 8.94
C ILE A 87 -16.59 30.78 8.58
N LYS A 88 -17.84 31.25 8.45
CA LYS A 88 -18.14 32.68 8.31
C LYS A 88 -17.76 33.42 9.61
N ASP A 89 -17.16 34.61 9.48
CA ASP A 89 -16.80 35.57 10.55
C ASP A 89 -15.42 35.52 11.24
N LEU A 90 -14.43 34.78 10.73
CA LEU A 90 -13.06 34.89 11.27
C LEU A 90 -12.23 35.98 10.56
N SER A 91 -12.18 37.18 11.15
CA SER A 91 -11.11 38.14 10.83
C SER A 91 -9.76 37.51 11.24
N ASN A 92 -8.92 37.16 10.24
CA ASN A 92 -7.60 36.48 10.34
C ASN A 92 -7.51 34.97 9.99
N THR A 93 -8.41 34.43 9.16
CA THR A 93 -8.32 33.05 8.62
C THR A 93 -6.94 32.67 8.06
N SER A 94 -6.25 33.57 7.36
CA SER A 94 -4.91 33.34 6.80
C SER A 94 -3.84 33.08 7.88
N LYS A 95 -3.91 33.81 9.00
CA LYS A 95 -2.99 33.68 10.14
C LYS A 95 -3.26 32.38 10.90
N LEU A 96 -4.53 32.03 11.09
CA LEU A 96 -4.95 30.79 11.74
C LEU A 96 -4.52 29.56 10.94
N LYS A 97 -4.75 29.56 9.61
CA LYS A 97 -4.26 28.52 8.69
C LYS A 97 -2.76 28.31 8.82
N LYS A 98 -1.99 29.41 8.81
CA LYS A 98 -0.53 29.35 8.96
C LYS A 98 -0.10 28.75 10.31
N GLN A 99 -0.79 29.09 11.39
CA GLN A 99 -0.52 28.52 12.71
C GLN A 99 -0.86 27.04 12.79
N ILE A 100 -2.00 26.61 12.23
CA ILE A 100 -2.41 25.21 12.19
C ILE A 100 -1.42 24.39 11.35
N ASN A 101 -1.05 24.86 10.16
CA ASN A 101 -0.05 24.19 9.31
C ASN A 101 1.31 24.09 10.00
N THR A 102 1.75 25.16 10.67
CA THR A 102 3.01 25.14 11.46
C THR A 102 2.94 24.11 12.60
N LYS A 103 1.78 23.97 13.25
CA LYS A 103 1.55 22.99 14.31
C LYS A 103 1.52 21.56 13.75
N ILE A 104 0.85 21.33 12.62
CA ILE A 104 0.86 20.04 11.91
C ILE A 104 2.30 19.65 11.56
N ASP A 105 3.08 20.56 10.97
CA ASP A 105 4.47 20.29 10.59
C ASP A 105 5.35 19.99 11.81
N LYS A 106 5.13 20.69 12.92
CA LYS A 106 5.84 20.45 14.17
C LYS A 106 5.50 19.07 14.75
N LEU A 107 4.22 18.72 14.80
CA LEU A 107 3.74 17.41 15.26
C LEU A 107 4.28 16.27 14.38
N LYS A 108 4.22 16.44 13.05
CA LYS A 108 4.81 15.49 12.09
C LYS A 108 6.32 15.33 12.36
N LYS A 109 7.05 16.42 12.59
CA LYS A 109 8.50 16.38 12.90
C LYS A 109 8.82 15.75 14.26
N GLU A 110 8.02 16.01 15.29
CA GLU A 110 8.20 15.44 16.63
C GLU A 110 7.90 13.95 16.66
N ASP A 111 6.80 13.53 16.02
CA ASP A 111 6.48 12.12 15.85
C ASP A 111 7.59 11.42 15.06
N LEU A 112 8.06 12.01 13.96
CA LEU A 112 9.16 11.44 13.17
C LEU A 112 10.46 11.32 14.00
N LYS A 113 10.76 12.27 14.89
CA LYS A 113 11.90 12.20 15.82
C LYS A 113 11.73 11.10 16.86
N SER A 114 10.55 10.98 17.47
CA SER A 114 10.24 9.95 18.46
C SER A 114 10.24 8.54 17.86
N TYR A 115 9.78 8.40 16.61
CA TYR A 115 9.82 7.13 15.90
C TYR A 115 11.25 6.76 15.52
N LYS A 116 12.02 7.71 14.97
CA LYS A 116 13.44 7.51 14.66
C LYS A 116 14.26 7.03 15.86
N THR A 117 13.90 7.34 17.10
CA THR A 117 14.62 6.84 18.29
C THR A 117 14.16 5.46 18.77
N MET A 118 12.89 5.07 18.59
CA MET A 118 12.35 3.79 19.07
C MET A 118 12.38 2.65 18.03
N THR A 119 12.13 2.93 16.74
CA THR A 119 12.05 1.90 15.69
C THR A 119 13.36 1.69 14.93
N SER A 120 14.35 2.59 15.06
CA SER A 120 15.59 2.52 14.29
C SER A 120 16.38 1.21 14.51
N PRO A 121 16.67 0.74 15.74
CA PRO A 121 17.55 -0.43 15.89
C PRO A 121 16.93 -1.74 15.40
N LYS A 122 15.62 -1.93 15.63
CA LYS A 122 14.93 -3.16 15.23
C LYS A 122 14.74 -3.24 13.71
N ALA A 123 14.23 -2.17 13.10
CA ALA A 123 14.07 -2.11 11.65
C ALA A 123 15.43 -2.25 10.94
N GLU A 124 16.48 -1.66 11.49
CA GLU A 124 17.84 -1.76 10.96
C GLU A 124 18.40 -3.18 11.04
N ASN A 125 18.18 -3.90 12.15
CA ASN A 125 18.57 -5.31 12.27
C ASN A 125 17.86 -6.20 11.24
N VAL A 126 16.57 -5.96 11.00
CA VAL A 126 15.76 -6.70 10.03
C VAL A 126 16.22 -6.42 8.60
N ILE A 127 16.43 -5.15 8.25
CA ILE A 127 16.93 -4.73 6.94
C ILE A 127 18.32 -5.31 6.71
N ASN A 128 19.23 -5.18 7.68
CA ASN A 128 20.58 -5.72 7.59
C ASN A 128 20.54 -7.24 7.40
N SER A 129 19.71 -7.96 8.15
CA SER A 129 19.52 -9.41 7.98
C SER A 129 19.02 -9.80 6.58
N LEU A 130 18.17 -8.97 5.96
CA LEU A 130 17.72 -9.18 4.58
C LEU A 130 18.87 -8.93 3.58
N LEU A 131 19.61 -7.85 3.75
CA LEU A 131 20.74 -7.49 2.89
C LEU A 131 21.87 -8.53 2.98
N GLU A 132 22.12 -9.09 4.17
CA GLU A 132 23.12 -10.14 4.42
C GLU A 132 22.88 -11.42 3.61
N ILE A 133 21.62 -11.82 3.43
CA ILE A 133 21.27 -13.03 2.65
C ILE A 133 21.07 -12.75 1.15
N SER A 134 21.33 -11.52 0.72
CA SER A 134 21.06 -11.03 -0.63
C SER A 134 22.33 -10.70 -1.38
N ILE A 135 22.26 -10.77 -2.70
CA ILE A 135 23.26 -10.24 -3.62
C ILE A 135 22.85 -8.82 -3.96
N LEU A 136 23.61 -7.86 -3.45
CA LEU A 136 23.43 -6.45 -3.77
C LEU A 136 23.98 -6.17 -5.17
N ILE A 137 23.17 -5.54 -6.02
CA ILE A 137 23.57 -5.14 -7.37
C ILE A 137 23.77 -3.62 -7.35
N PRO A 138 25.03 -3.14 -7.29
CA PRO A 138 25.31 -1.70 -7.24
C PRO A 138 24.93 -1.02 -8.56
N ASP A 139 24.68 0.28 -8.48
CA ASP A 139 24.53 1.11 -9.67
C ASP A 139 25.85 1.21 -10.45
N ASN A 140 25.73 1.36 -11.77
CA ASN A 140 26.82 1.76 -12.63
C ASN A 140 26.30 2.49 -13.87
N ILE A 141 27.21 3.17 -14.56
CA ILE A 141 26.86 4.01 -15.72
C ILE A 141 26.20 3.23 -16.86
N LYS A 142 26.54 1.94 -17.06
CA LYS A 142 25.94 1.10 -18.10
C LYS A 142 24.45 0.84 -17.83
N ILE A 143 24.07 0.70 -16.56
CA ILE A 143 22.67 0.54 -16.16
C ILE A 143 21.91 1.81 -16.50
N VAL A 144 22.43 2.98 -16.12
CA VAL A 144 21.79 4.28 -16.38
C VAL A 144 21.59 4.54 -17.88
N GLU A 145 22.61 4.24 -18.69
CA GLU A 145 22.54 4.34 -20.15
C GLU A 145 21.48 3.39 -20.73
N ALA A 146 21.46 2.14 -20.28
CA ALA A 146 20.47 1.14 -20.71
C ALA A 146 19.04 1.53 -20.35
N VAL A 147 18.83 2.08 -19.15
CA VAL A 147 17.52 2.61 -18.70
C VAL A 147 17.05 3.74 -19.60
N THR A 148 17.95 4.66 -19.94
CA THR A 148 17.65 5.78 -20.86
C THR A 148 17.22 5.26 -22.23
N LEU A 149 17.93 4.27 -22.76
CA LEU A 149 17.58 3.62 -24.03
C LEU A 149 16.24 2.88 -23.95
N ARG A 150 15.96 2.18 -22.84
CA ARG A 150 14.66 1.49 -22.61
C ARG A 150 13.51 2.48 -22.60
N LYS A 151 13.69 3.65 -21.96
CA LYS A 151 12.73 4.76 -21.93
C LYS A 151 12.43 5.27 -23.34
N ILE A 152 13.47 5.57 -24.13
CA ILE A 152 13.33 6.04 -25.52
C ILE A 152 12.58 5.02 -26.38
N LYS A 153 12.88 3.72 -26.22
CA LYS A 153 12.24 2.64 -26.98
C LYS A 153 10.82 2.31 -26.51
N GLY A 154 10.40 2.80 -25.34
CA GLY A 154 9.11 2.45 -24.75
C GLY A 154 8.98 0.98 -24.34
N ASN A 155 10.10 0.29 -24.08
CA ASN A 155 10.09 -1.12 -23.73
C ASN A 155 9.68 -1.31 -22.25
N PRO A 156 8.97 -2.41 -21.92
CA PRO A 156 8.60 -2.73 -20.54
C PRO A 156 9.83 -3.10 -19.68
N PRO A 157 9.76 -3.16 -18.34
CA PRO A 157 8.61 -2.72 -17.56
C PRO A 157 8.38 -1.23 -17.80
N LEU A 158 7.11 -0.84 -17.82
CA LEU A 158 6.72 0.54 -18.01
C LEU A 158 6.72 1.23 -16.64
N ASP A 159 6.61 2.56 -16.62
CA ASP A 159 6.36 3.31 -15.39
C ASP A 159 5.07 4.11 -15.60
N LYS A 160 3.95 3.41 -15.89
CA LYS A 160 2.70 4.03 -16.40
C LYS A 160 2.07 5.03 -15.43
N ASN A 161 2.28 4.81 -14.13
CA ASN A 161 1.79 5.68 -13.07
C ASN A 161 2.89 6.58 -12.49
N GLY A 162 4.10 6.49 -13.03
CA GLY A 162 5.17 7.42 -12.73
C GLY A 162 5.06 8.63 -13.63
N GLY A 163 5.17 9.84 -13.07
CA GLY A 163 5.39 11.03 -13.90
C GLY A 163 6.61 10.86 -14.82
N GLU A 164 6.83 11.79 -15.74
CA GLU A 164 7.86 11.69 -16.80
C GLU A 164 9.28 11.36 -16.28
N ASP A 165 9.57 11.59 -14.99
CA ASP A 165 10.86 11.40 -14.33
C ASP A 165 11.04 10.06 -13.60
N LYS A 166 10.03 9.20 -13.50
CA LYS A 166 10.16 7.91 -12.79
C LYS A 166 10.57 6.78 -13.74
N SER A 167 11.65 6.11 -13.39
CA SER A 167 12.24 4.97 -14.14
C SER A 167 12.54 3.76 -13.25
N CYS A 168 11.89 3.65 -12.09
CA CYS A 168 12.23 2.70 -11.04
C CYS A 168 12.20 1.25 -11.54
N ASP A 169 11.11 0.83 -12.18
CA ASP A 169 10.97 -0.56 -12.61
C ASP A 169 11.91 -0.89 -13.77
N ARG A 170 12.09 0.05 -14.70
CA ARG A 170 13.07 -0.06 -15.79
C ARG A 170 14.47 -0.26 -15.24
N TYR A 171 14.80 0.50 -14.21
CA TYR A 171 16.09 0.46 -13.56
C TYR A 171 16.32 -0.88 -12.86
N ILE A 172 15.36 -1.36 -12.07
CA ILE A 172 15.41 -2.69 -11.43
C ILE A 172 15.68 -3.78 -12.48
N TRP A 173 14.97 -3.74 -13.61
CA TRP A 173 15.15 -4.71 -14.68
C TRP A 173 16.54 -4.64 -15.33
N GLU A 174 17.01 -3.45 -15.71
CA GLU A 174 18.32 -3.27 -16.34
C GLU A 174 19.47 -3.62 -15.39
N SER A 175 19.35 -3.34 -14.08
CA SER A 175 20.34 -3.80 -13.09
C SER A 175 20.46 -5.32 -13.09
N VAL A 176 19.34 -6.03 -13.13
CA VAL A 176 19.32 -7.50 -13.15
C VAL A 176 19.89 -8.05 -14.46
N LEU A 177 19.52 -7.48 -15.61
CA LEU A 177 20.09 -7.86 -16.90
C LEU A 177 21.62 -7.63 -16.93
N ASN A 178 22.09 -6.48 -16.44
CA ASN A 178 23.51 -6.16 -16.36
C ASN A 178 24.26 -7.15 -15.45
N TYR A 179 23.72 -7.43 -14.26
CA TYR A 179 24.31 -8.39 -13.32
C TYR A 179 24.51 -9.78 -13.94
N PHE A 180 23.49 -10.31 -14.62
CA PHE A 180 23.59 -11.61 -15.28
C PHE A 180 24.64 -11.62 -16.41
N ASN A 181 24.72 -10.52 -17.15
CA ASN A 181 25.67 -10.37 -18.24
C ASN A 181 27.12 -10.29 -17.73
N GLU A 182 27.40 -9.37 -16.79
CA GLU A 182 28.75 -9.16 -16.24
C GLU A 182 29.25 -10.37 -15.44
N SER A 183 28.34 -11.07 -14.76
CA SER A 183 28.68 -12.29 -14.02
C SER A 183 28.76 -13.54 -14.90
N ASN A 184 28.61 -13.41 -16.23
CA ASN A 184 28.61 -14.50 -17.21
C ASN A 184 27.67 -15.66 -16.84
N ILE A 185 26.50 -15.34 -16.26
CA ILE A 185 25.54 -16.35 -15.83
C ILE A 185 24.74 -16.84 -17.04
N ARG A 186 24.76 -18.16 -17.27
CA ARG A 186 24.05 -18.81 -18.38
C ARG A 186 22.95 -19.72 -17.88
N ARG A 187 21.82 -19.72 -18.58
CA ARG A 187 20.60 -20.47 -18.26
C ARG A 187 20.08 -20.23 -16.83
N PRO A 188 20.06 -18.96 -16.33
CA PRO A 188 19.51 -18.67 -15.01
C PRO A 188 18.01 -18.98 -14.97
N LYS A 189 17.52 -19.30 -13.79
CA LYS A 189 16.08 -19.27 -13.49
C LYS A 189 15.83 -18.11 -12.54
N LEU A 190 15.08 -17.12 -13.00
CA LEU A 190 14.72 -15.94 -12.23
C LEU A 190 13.25 -16.02 -11.82
N PHE A 191 12.99 -15.97 -10.53
CA PHE A 191 11.67 -15.79 -9.96
C PHE A 191 11.48 -14.29 -9.67
N LEU A 192 10.55 -13.66 -10.36
CA LEU A 192 10.19 -12.26 -10.21
C LEU A 192 8.92 -12.16 -9.37
N PHE A 193 9.00 -11.49 -8.23
CA PHE A 193 7.84 -11.18 -7.41
C PHE A 193 7.59 -9.68 -7.42
N THR A 194 6.41 -9.28 -7.89
CA THR A 194 5.96 -7.88 -7.88
C THR A 194 4.42 -7.83 -7.89
N LYS A 195 3.86 -6.88 -7.13
CA LYS A 195 2.43 -6.52 -7.19
C LYS A 195 2.14 -5.47 -8.27
N ASN A 196 3.15 -4.94 -8.94
CA ASN A 196 3.02 -3.87 -9.92
C ASN A 196 2.59 -4.40 -11.30
N ASN A 197 1.33 -4.81 -11.38
CA ASN A 197 0.74 -5.41 -12.58
C ASN A 197 0.69 -4.46 -13.79
N SER A 198 0.58 -3.14 -13.57
CA SER A 198 0.48 -2.16 -14.69
C SER A 198 1.76 -2.03 -15.49
N ASP A 199 2.89 -2.24 -14.81
CA ASP A 199 4.22 -1.92 -15.30
C ASP A 199 4.93 -3.17 -15.84
N TRP A 200 4.79 -4.30 -15.14
CA TRP A 200 5.44 -5.56 -15.50
C TRP A 200 4.55 -6.51 -16.32
N CYS A 201 3.22 -6.37 -16.22
CA CYS A 201 2.28 -7.34 -16.76
C CYS A 201 1.36 -6.76 -17.85
N ILE A 202 0.73 -7.66 -18.60
CA ILE A 202 -0.39 -7.35 -19.50
C ILE A 202 -1.66 -8.04 -18.98
N LYS A 203 -2.80 -7.36 -19.11
CA LYS A 203 -4.10 -7.93 -18.76
C LYS A 203 -4.61 -8.76 -19.95
N THR A 204 -4.96 -10.01 -19.69
CA THR A 204 -5.54 -10.93 -20.67
C THR A 204 -7.05 -10.71 -20.80
N ASN A 205 -7.65 -11.26 -21.85
CA ASN A 205 -9.10 -11.21 -22.08
C ASN A 205 -9.90 -11.84 -20.92
N GLU A 206 -9.32 -12.81 -20.20
CA GLU A 206 -9.92 -13.44 -19.02
C GLU A 206 -9.75 -12.62 -17.73
N SER A 207 -9.34 -11.34 -17.83
CA SER A 207 -9.01 -10.48 -16.69
C SER A 207 -7.87 -10.98 -15.79
N LYS A 208 -7.10 -11.99 -16.22
CA LYS A 208 -5.87 -12.43 -15.55
C LYS A 208 -4.69 -11.59 -16.01
N HIS A 209 -3.77 -11.28 -15.10
CA HIS A 209 -2.48 -10.67 -15.45
C HIS A 209 -1.46 -11.75 -15.81
N ILE A 210 -0.71 -11.53 -16.88
CA ILE A 210 0.46 -12.34 -17.23
C ILE A 210 1.67 -11.43 -17.41
N LEU A 211 2.86 -11.92 -17.08
CA LEU A 211 4.09 -11.17 -17.28
C LEU A 211 4.23 -10.76 -18.75
N ASN A 212 4.71 -9.54 -19.00
CA ASN A 212 4.85 -9.03 -20.35
C ASN A 212 5.74 -9.96 -21.21
N PRO A 213 5.24 -10.51 -22.33
CA PRO A 213 5.99 -11.44 -23.17
C PRO A 213 7.32 -10.89 -23.68
N PHE A 214 7.44 -9.57 -23.83
CA PHE A 214 8.69 -8.91 -24.19
C PHE A 214 9.79 -9.23 -23.17
N LEU A 215 9.49 -9.12 -21.86
CA LEU A 215 10.46 -9.38 -20.79
C LEU A 215 10.91 -10.83 -20.77
N VAL A 216 9.96 -11.76 -20.95
CA VAL A 216 10.23 -13.20 -21.04
C VAL A 216 11.16 -13.50 -22.23
N ASN A 217 10.84 -12.95 -23.40
CA ASN A 217 11.63 -13.14 -24.61
C ASN A 217 13.01 -12.50 -24.49
N GLU A 218 13.11 -11.28 -23.95
CA GLU A 218 14.39 -10.60 -23.73
C GLU A 218 15.30 -11.43 -22.83
N PHE A 219 14.79 -11.91 -21.70
CA PHE A 219 15.56 -12.71 -20.75
C PHE A 219 16.00 -14.05 -21.35
N LYS A 220 15.10 -14.72 -22.09
CA LYS A 220 15.39 -15.96 -22.81
C LYS A 220 16.45 -15.76 -23.90
N LEU A 221 16.36 -14.70 -24.70
CA LEU A 221 17.31 -14.43 -25.78
C LEU A 221 18.69 -14.06 -25.24
N LYS A 222 18.77 -13.23 -24.20
CA LYS A 222 20.06 -12.81 -23.61
C LYS A 222 20.78 -13.95 -22.88
N PHE A 223 20.06 -14.76 -22.12
CA PHE A 223 20.70 -15.71 -21.19
C PHE A 223 20.34 -17.18 -21.40
N ASN A 224 19.44 -17.50 -22.33
CA ASN A 224 18.80 -18.83 -22.43
C ASN A 224 18.17 -19.25 -21.10
N GLY A 225 17.68 -18.27 -20.35
CA GLY A 225 17.12 -18.42 -19.00
C GLY A 225 15.61 -18.59 -18.99
N TYR A 226 15.08 -18.81 -17.80
CA TYR A 226 13.65 -18.94 -17.52
C TYR A 226 13.22 -17.85 -16.54
N LEU A 227 12.11 -17.20 -16.85
CA LEU A 227 11.51 -16.17 -16.01
C LEU A 227 10.16 -16.70 -15.50
N ILE A 228 9.99 -16.71 -14.19
CA ILE A 228 8.75 -17.11 -13.51
C ILE A 228 8.27 -15.91 -12.73
N TRP A 229 7.01 -15.53 -12.87
CA TRP A 229 6.42 -14.41 -12.15
C TRP A 229 5.35 -14.88 -11.18
N SER A 230 5.28 -14.22 -10.02
CA SER A 230 4.17 -14.30 -9.08
C SER A 230 3.94 -12.93 -8.42
N ASN A 231 2.73 -12.73 -7.92
CA ASN A 231 2.31 -11.55 -7.16
C ASN A 231 2.05 -11.86 -5.67
N ASP A 232 2.28 -13.10 -5.22
CA ASP A 232 2.09 -13.54 -3.83
C ASP A 232 3.36 -14.25 -3.30
N LEU A 233 3.79 -13.92 -2.08
CA LEU A 233 4.97 -14.50 -1.42
C LEU A 233 4.80 -15.99 -1.10
N LYS A 234 3.56 -16.50 -0.99
CA LYS A 234 3.31 -17.94 -0.77
C LYS A 234 3.82 -18.83 -1.91
N ASP A 235 4.06 -18.23 -3.09
CA ASP A 235 4.60 -18.92 -4.27
C ASP A 235 6.13 -18.97 -4.29
N LEU A 236 6.79 -18.49 -3.23
CA LEU A 236 8.23 -18.60 -3.07
C LEU A 236 8.70 -20.06 -3.26
N PRO A 237 9.83 -20.28 -3.96
CA PRO A 237 10.31 -21.63 -4.18
C PRO A 237 10.76 -22.28 -2.87
N LYS A 238 10.58 -23.61 -2.75
CA LYS A 238 11.02 -24.43 -1.59
C LYS A 238 10.42 -24.04 -0.22
N ILE A 239 9.37 -23.22 -0.20
CA ILE A 239 8.61 -22.95 1.02
C ILE A 239 7.82 -24.20 1.46
N SER A 240 7.80 -24.49 2.76
CA SER A 240 7.05 -25.62 3.32
C SER A 240 5.54 -25.35 3.34
N GLU A 241 4.70 -26.38 3.33
CA GLU A 241 3.24 -26.21 3.35
C GLU A 241 2.75 -25.45 4.60
N LYS A 242 3.42 -25.65 5.74
CA LYS A 242 3.16 -24.90 6.96
C LYS A 242 3.49 -23.41 6.79
N ASP A 243 4.67 -23.11 6.24
CA ASP A 243 5.11 -21.73 6.01
C ASP A 243 4.22 -21.04 4.97
N LYS A 244 3.75 -21.74 3.92
CA LYS A 244 2.78 -21.22 2.95
C LYS A 244 1.50 -20.74 3.61
N LYS A 245 0.89 -21.57 4.47
CA LYS A 245 -0.34 -21.21 5.18
C LYS A 245 -0.15 -20.00 6.08
N SER A 246 1.00 -19.89 6.75
CA SER A 246 1.34 -18.71 7.55
C SER A 246 1.45 -17.45 6.70
N VAL A 247 2.16 -17.52 5.56
CA VAL A 247 2.30 -16.39 4.63
C VAL A 247 0.95 -15.98 4.06
N GLU A 248 0.14 -16.94 3.61
CA GLU A 248 -1.18 -16.68 3.03
C GLU A 248 -2.11 -15.99 4.04
N LYS A 249 -2.08 -16.40 5.32
CA LYS A 249 -2.83 -15.73 6.37
C LYS A 249 -2.43 -14.26 6.52
N ILE A 250 -1.13 -13.97 6.60
CA ILE A 250 -0.62 -12.60 6.73
C ILE A 250 -0.97 -11.77 5.48
N GLU A 251 -0.84 -12.35 4.28
CA GLU A 251 -1.21 -11.67 3.03
C GLU A 251 -2.70 -11.31 2.96
N ILE A 252 -3.57 -12.16 3.49
CA ILE A 252 -5.01 -11.88 3.60
C ILE A 252 -5.24 -10.72 4.58
N GLU A 253 -4.66 -10.79 5.78
CA GLU A 253 -4.80 -9.75 6.81
C GLU A 253 -4.28 -8.38 6.31
N LEU A 254 -3.16 -8.35 5.59
CA LEU A 254 -2.64 -7.13 4.96
C LEU A 254 -3.56 -6.61 3.85
N LYS A 255 -4.08 -7.47 2.98
CA LYS A 255 -5.04 -7.08 1.92
C LYS A 255 -6.31 -6.49 2.53
N GLU A 256 -6.83 -7.10 3.60
CA GLU A 256 -7.99 -6.57 4.34
C GLU A 256 -7.71 -5.22 4.97
N LYS A 257 -6.54 -5.03 5.60
CA LYS A 257 -6.09 -3.76 6.20
C LYS A 257 -5.94 -2.66 5.14
N GLU A 258 -5.32 -2.95 4.00
CA GLU A 258 -5.19 -2.00 2.87
C GLU A 258 -6.55 -1.58 2.32
N ILE A 259 -7.48 -2.54 2.15
CA ILE A 259 -8.85 -2.25 1.71
C ILE A 259 -9.55 -1.37 2.74
N LEU A 260 -9.43 -1.69 4.02
CA LEU A 260 -10.04 -0.94 5.11
C LEU A 260 -9.51 0.50 5.14
N GLU A 261 -8.20 0.71 5.09
CA GLU A 261 -7.60 2.04 5.08
C GLU A 261 -8.07 2.87 3.86
N LYS A 262 -8.13 2.23 2.68
CA LYS A 262 -8.65 2.86 1.46
C LYS A 262 -10.13 3.23 1.59
N ILE A 263 -10.94 2.36 2.18
CA ILE A 263 -12.34 2.65 2.47
C ILE A 263 -12.43 3.85 3.42
N GLN A 264 -11.78 3.78 4.58
CA GLN A 264 -11.84 4.80 5.63
C GLN A 264 -11.38 6.19 5.15
N SER A 265 -10.44 6.25 4.21
CA SER A 265 -9.91 7.50 3.66
C SER A 265 -10.83 8.19 2.64
N ILE A 266 -11.70 7.45 1.94
CA ILE A 266 -12.52 8.01 0.86
C ILE A 266 -14.02 7.95 1.14
N ILE A 267 -14.45 7.16 2.12
CA ILE A 267 -15.87 6.85 2.35
C ILE A 267 -16.71 8.09 2.64
N ALA A 268 -16.25 8.97 3.53
CA ALA A 268 -16.96 10.19 3.90
C ALA A 268 -17.14 11.10 2.68
N GLU A 269 -16.06 11.35 1.94
CA GLU A 269 -16.13 12.18 0.73
C GLU A 269 -17.06 11.57 -0.33
N ARG A 270 -16.96 10.25 -0.56
CA ARG A 270 -17.85 9.56 -1.51
C ARG A 270 -19.31 9.64 -1.10
N LEU A 271 -19.60 9.59 0.20
CA LEU A 271 -20.96 9.78 0.71
C LEU A 271 -21.42 11.22 0.52
N ARG A 272 -20.56 12.21 0.79
CA ARG A 272 -20.85 13.64 0.65
C ARG A 272 -21.22 14.05 -0.79
N ILE A 273 -20.53 13.50 -1.79
CA ILE A 273 -20.71 13.85 -3.22
C ILE A 273 -21.61 12.89 -3.99
N SER A 274 -22.20 11.89 -3.33
CA SER A 274 -23.05 10.91 -4.00
C SER A 274 -24.35 11.57 -4.44
N ASN A 275 -24.61 11.55 -5.76
CA ASN A 275 -25.74 12.23 -6.38
C ASN A 275 -26.97 11.32 -6.63
N SER A 276 -26.97 10.07 -6.15
CA SER A 276 -28.10 9.15 -6.31
C SER A 276 -28.12 8.00 -5.31
N TRP A 277 -29.32 7.45 -5.06
CA TRP A 277 -29.54 6.26 -4.23
C TRP A 277 -28.76 5.04 -4.70
N GLY A 278 -28.72 4.78 -6.01
CA GLY A 278 -27.98 3.66 -6.57
C GLY A 278 -26.45 3.75 -6.36
N ASN A 279 -25.89 4.96 -6.31
CA ASN A 279 -24.46 5.16 -6.03
C ASN A 279 -24.14 5.00 -4.54
N THR A 280 -24.97 5.55 -3.67
CA THR A 280 -24.83 5.36 -2.22
C THR A 280 -25.02 3.92 -1.82
N ASP A 281 -25.99 3.20 -2.38
CA ASP A 281 -26.14 1.76 -2.14
C ASP A 281 -24.88 0.97 -2.52
N LYS A 282 -24.24 1.30 -3.65
CA LYS A 282 -22.98 0.67 -4.04
C LYS A 282 -21.84 1.01 -3.06
N ILE A 283 -21.85 2.21 -2.47
CA ILE A 283 -20.91 2.58 -1.40
C ILE A 283 -21.22 1.75 -0.16
N ILE A 284 -22.47 1.72 0.30
CA ILE A 284 -22.93 1.00 1.49
C ILE A 284 -22.60 -0.50 1.41
N ILE A 285 -22.92 -1.16 0.30
CA ILE A 285 -22.63 -2.59 0.11
C ILE A 285 -21.13 -2.87 0.21
N LYS A 286 -20.28 -1.95 -0.28
CA LYS A 286 -18.82 -2.11 -0.23
C LYS A 286 -18.25 -1.94 1.17
N ILE A 287 -18.90 -1.17 2.03
CA ILE A 287 -18.37 -0.79 3.35
C ILE A 287 -18.93 -1.69 4.46
N LEU A 288 -20.14 -2.23 4.28
CA LEU A 288 -20.86 -3.01 5.29
C LEU A 288 -20.01 -4.14 5.91
N PRO A 289 -19.23 -4.93 5.14
CA PRO A 289 -18.41 -6.01 5.69
C PRO A 289 -17.29 -5.54 6.64
N TYR A 290 -16.92 -4.25 6.58
CA TYR A 290 -15.75 -3.68 7.28
C TYR A 290 -16.12 -2.81 8.48
N ILE A 291 -17.41 -2.62 8.77
CA ILE A 291 -17.88 -1.72 9.84
C ILE A 291 -17.33 -2.11 11.21
N LYS A 292 -17.18 -3.40 11.48
CA LYS A 292 -16.61 -3.92 12.73
C LYS A 292 -15.20 -3.38 13.02
N ASP A 293 -14.47 -2.96 11.99
CA ASP A 293 -13.10 -2.46 12.08
C ASP A 293 -13.02 -0.92 12.02
N PHE A 294 -14.16 -0.23 11.99
CA PHE A 294 -14.20 1.22 12.03
C PHE A 294 -13.93 1.74 13.44
N ASN A 295 -13.13 2.81 13.51
CA ASN A 295 -12.88 3.58 14.73
C ASN A 295 -13.89 4.74 14.84
N SER A 296 -13.90 5.40 15.99
CA SER A 296 -14.84 6.47 16.28
C SER A 296 -14.77 7.63 15.29
N ASN A 297 -13.56 8.03 14.89
CA ASN A 297 -13.38 9.09 13.90
C ASN A 297 -13.99 8.72 12.54
N THR A 298 -13.79 7.49 12.06
CA THR A 298 -14.40 7.03 10.81
C THR A 298 -15.93 7.08 10.89
N ILE A 299 -16.52 6.63 12.01
CA ILE A 299 -17.97 6.67 12.20
C ILE A 299 -18.46 8.12 12.19
N SER A 300 -17.81 9.02 12.93
CA SER A 300 -18.16 10.44 13.00
C SER A 300 -18.14 11.10 11.62
N GLU A 301 -17.11 10.86 10.82
CA GLU A 301 -16.99 11.41 9.46
C GLU A 301 -18.07 10.86 8.51
N ILE A 302 -18.46 9.59 8.65
CA ILE A 302 -19.60 9.03 7.90
C ILE A 302 -20.92 9.71 8.28
N LEU A 303 -21.16 9.92 9.59
CA LEU A 303 -22.36 10.60 10.06
C LEU A 303 -22.41 12.03 9.51
N LYS A 304 -21.34 12.81 9.67
CA LYS A 304 -21.26 14.19 9.12
C LYS A 304 -21.46 14.24 7.62
N ALA A 305 -20.77 13.39 6.86
CA ALA A 305 -20.92 13.35 5.40
C ALA A 305 -22.35 12.98 4.96
N SER A 306 -23.07 12.21 5.78
CA SER A 306 -24.48 11.90 5.51
C SER A 306 -25.38 13.12 5.71
N ILE A 307 -25.09 13.97 6.71
CA ILE A 307 -25.81 15.23 6.97
C ILE A 307 -25.51 16.27 5.88
N GLU A 308 -24.23 16.38 5.50
CA GLU A 308 -23.74 17.41 4.58
C GLU A 308 -24.09 17.17 3.11
N ASN A 309 -24.47 15.94 2.74
CA ASN A 309 -24.85 15.66 1.36
C ASN A 309 -26.17 16.37 1.05
N GLN A 310 -26.14 17.37 0.16
CA GLN A 310 -27.31 18.20 -0.20
C GLN A 310 -28.19 17.59 -1.30
N ASP A 311 -27.64 16.71 -2.14
CA ASP A 311 -28.41 15.94 -3.13
C ASP A 311 -29.30 14.90 -2.43
N TYR A 312 -28.85 14.45 -1.26
CA TYR A 312 -29.65 13.83 -0.22
C TYR A 312 -30.24 14.91 0.69
N SER A 313 -31.39 15.48 0.32
CA SER A 313 -32.24 15.94 1.40
C SER A 313 -32.67 14.70 2.20
N LEU A 314 -31.92 14.36 3.24
CA LEU A 314 -32.43 13.69 4.43
C LEU A 314 -33.43 14.65 5.09
N GLY A 315 -34.51 14.99 4.38
CA GLY A 315 -35.74 15.36 5.05
C GLY A 315 -36.26 14.10 5.77
N PRO A 316 -36.89 14.24 6.94
CA PRO A 316 -37.20 13.13 7.81
C PRO A 316 -38.07 12.11 7.07
N TYR A 317 -37.67 10.85 7.08
CA TYR A 317 -38.58 9.70 6.93
C TYR A 317 -39.44 9.53 5.65
N ASN A 318 -39.47 10.46 4.69
CA ASN A 318 -40.53 10.47 3.68
C ASN A 318 -40.19 9.89 2.30
N GLN A 319 -39.06 9.21 2.12
CA GLN A 319 -38.79 8.39 0.92
C GLN A 319 -38.30 6.97 1.26
N VAL A 320 -38.84 6.40 2.35
CA VAL A 320 -38.42 5.13 2.99
C VAL A 320 -38.72 3.85 2.20
N ILE A 321 -39.26 3.93 0.98
CA ILE A 321 -39.61 2.71 0.22
C ILE A 321 -38.37 2.03 -0.41
N ASP A 322 -37.23 2.72 -0.57
CA ASP A 322 -35.98 2.13 -1.11
C ASP A 322 -34.75 2.21 -0.15
N ALA A 323 -34.95 2.58 1.11
CA ALA A 323 -33.90 2.91 2.10
C ALA A 323 -33.32 1.70 2.90
N SER A 324 -33.57 0.46 2.47
CA SER A 324 -33.23 -0.74 3.25
C SER A 324 -31.75 -0.83 3.64
N LYS A 325 -30.84 -0.42 2.75
CA LYS A 325 -29.39 -0.52 2.97
C LYS A 325 -28.82 0.61 3.83
N ALA A 326 -29.35 1.82 3.71
CA ALA A 326 -29.00 2.93 4.59
C ALA A 326 -29.37 2.63 6.05
N LYS A 327 -30.56 2.06 6.26
CA LYS A 327 -30.97 1.57 7.58
C LYS A 327 -30.00 0.51 8.14
N LEU A 328 -29.58 -0.45 7.31
CA LEU A 328 -28.60 -1.47 7.70
C LEU A 328 -27.24 -0.85 8.06
N LEU A 329 -26.78 0.15 7.31
CA LEU A 329 -25.56 0.88 7.62
C LEU A 329 -25.65 1.54 9.00
N PHE A 330 -26.68 2.35 9.26
CA PHE A 330 -26.76 3.11 10.51
C PHE A 330 -26.97 2.21 11.74
N ILE A 331 -27.72 1.11 11.59
CA ILE A 331 -27.82 0.09 12.65
C ILE A 331 -26.44 -0.52 12.94
N ALA A 332 -25.68 -0.87 11.90
CA ALA A 332 -24.35 -1.45 12.07
C ALA A 332 -23.36 -0.46 12.69
N LEU A 333 -23.37 0.82 12.27
CA LEU A 333 -22.56 1.88 12.87
C LEU A 333 -22.93 2.12 14.33
N TYR A 334 -24.23 2.12 14.65
CA TYR A 334 -24.72 2.29 16.02
C TYR A 334 -24.27 1.13 16.91
N ASN A 335 -24.43 -0.11 16.46
CA ASN A 335 -23.95 -1.27 17.19
C ASN A 335 -22.44 -1.21 17.41
N ARG A 336 -21.67 -0.88 16.37
CA ARG A 336 -20.22 -0.71 16.50
C ARG A 336 -19.85 0.39 17.50
N SER A 337 -20.56 1.52 17.49
CA SER A 337 -20.30 2.64 18.40
C SER A 337 -20.50 2.28 19.89
N LYS A 338 -21.23 1.20 20.21
CA LYS A 338 -21.37 0.70 21.58
C LYS A 338 -20.17 -0.12 22.04
N GLU A 339 -19.40 -0.65 21.09
CA GLU A 339 -18.24 -1.51 21.35
C GLU A 339 -16.93 -0.70 21.41
N ILE A 340 -16.98 0.57 21.04
CA ILE A 340 -15.82 1.48 21.01
C ILE A 340 -16.14 2.76 21.76
N ASP A 341 -15.10 3.53 22.11
CA ASP A 341 -15.29 4.85 22.70
C ASP A 341 -15.81 5.84 21.64
N PHE A 342 -17.12 6.11 21.68
CA PHE A 342 -17.82 6.99 20.75
C PHE A 342 -18.78 7.91 21.50
N SER A 343 -18.78 9.21 21.17
CA SER A 343 -19.55 10.18 21.94
C SER A 343 -21.04 10.11 21.63
N LEU A 344 -21.86 10.02 22.69
CA LEU A 344 -23.32 10.17 22.59
C LEU A 344 -23.73 11.51 21.94
N SER A 345 -22.90 12.55 22.10
CA SER A 345 -23.17 13.86 21.49
C SER A 345 -23.13 13.83 19.96
N GLU A 346 -22.29 12.98 19.37
CA GLU A 346 -22.19 12.84 17.91
C GLU A 346 -23.43 12.15 17.35
N TRP A 347 -23.93 11.09 18.01
CA TRP A 347 -25.22 10.50 17.67
C TRP A 347 -26.36 11.49 17.83
N LYS A 348 -26.40 12.24 18.93
CA LYS A 348 -27.44 13.25 19.16
C LYS A 348 -27.44 14.31 18.06
N SER A 349 -26.28 14.81 17.65
CA SER A 349 -26.17 15.78 16.55
C SER A 349 -26.70 15.20 15.24
N PHE A 350 -26.35 13.95 14.93
CA PHE A 350 -26.86 13.26 13.75
C PHE A 350 -28.38 13.08 13.81
N TYR A 351 -28.94 12.59 14.92
CA TYR A 351 -30.38 12.42 15.06
C TYR A 351 -31.14 13.74 14.93
N LEU A 352 -30.66 14.83 15.55
CA LEU A 352 -31.32 16.13 15.45
C LEU A 352 -31.32 16.70 14.04
N SER A 353 -30.27 16.44 13.24
CA SER A 353 -30.23 16.86 11.83
C SER A 353 -31.19 16.10 10.91
N LEU A 354 -31.79 15.00 11.40
CA LEU A 354 -32.81 14.26 10.64
C LEU A 354 -34.22 14.82 10.85
N ASP A 355 -34.43 15.65 11.88
CA ASP A 355 -35.72 16.22 12.26
C ASP A 355 -35.94 17.65 11.68
N GLU A 356 -34.89 18.24 11.07
CA GLU A 356 -34.91 19.50 10.32
C GLU A 356 -35.24 19.26 8.83
#